data_AF-A0A7S3FGR6-F1
#
_entry.id   AF-A0A7S3FGR6-F1
#
_cell.length_a   1.000
_cell.length_b   1.000
_cell.length_c   1.000
_cell.angle_alpha   90.00
_cell.angle_beta   90.00
_cell.angle_gamma   90.00
#
_symmetry.space_group_name_H-M   'P 1'
#
loop_
_entity.id
_entity.type
_entity.pdbx_description
1 polymer ?
#
loop_
_entity_poly.entity_id
_entity_poly.type
_entity_poly.pdbx_seq_one_letter_code
_entity_poly.pdbx_strand_id
1 'polypeptide(L)'
;MLSALVVCAPGGGVLVERLYSPALAHGGAQDRAMWRSQLAAAAEAAGAAALADGEEAVARLGSDAVVAVRAGELLLYVVGGGAFGELAVAEAARAAAVAVRAACKKPPTEAIALEKYAKLCFYLDEAISEAGLADALDAHNMRRGTKMATAKEVV
;
A
#
# COMPACT_ATOMS: atom_id res chain seq x y z
N MET A 1 6.93 8.76 9.71
CA MET A 1 7.39 7.62 8.89
C MET A 1 6.15 6.84 8.53
N LEU A 2 6.15 6.11 7.42
CA LEU A 2 5.05 5.19 7.17
C LEU A 2 5.09 4.07 8.22
N SER A 3 3.92 3.71 8.72
CA SER A 3 3.70 2.60 9.67
C SER A 3 3.38 1.33 8.91
N ALA A 4 2.57 1.40 7.85
CA ALA A 4 2.17 0.25 7.05
C ALA A 4 1.65 0.63 5.64
N LEU A 5 1.72 -0.33 4.72
CA LEU A 5 0.98 -0.39 3.46
C LEU A 5 0.18 -1.69 3.45
N VAL A 6 -1.11 -1.62 3.13
CA VAL A 6 -2.00 -2.78 2.99
C VAL A 6 -2.73 -2.68 1.65
N VAL A 7 -2.72 -3.75 0.87
CA VAL A 7 -3.49 -3.88 -0.38
C VAL A 7 -4.58 -4.91 -0.18
N CYS A 8 -5.84 -4.50 -0.35
CA CYS A 8 -6.99 -5.36 -0.16
C CYS A 8 -7.74 -5.64 -1.46
N ALA A 9 -8.25 -6.87 -1.56
CA ALA A 9 -9.26 -7.27 -2.52
C ALA A 9 -10.61 -6.57 -2.24
N PRO A 10 -11.54 -6.54 -3.21
CA PRO A 10 -12.86 -5.91 -3.04
C PRO A 10 -13.65 -6.47 -1.86
N GLY A 11 -13.49 -7.77 -1.56
CA GLY A 11 -14.11 -8.44 -0.41
C GLY A 11 -13.45 -8.16 0.94
N GLY A 12 -12.47 -7.25 1.01
CA GLY A 12 -11.74 -6.90 2.24
C GLY A 12 -10.58 -7.84 2.59
N GLY A 13 -10.36 -8.91 1.82
CA GLY A 13 -9.23 -9.81 1.99
C GLY A 13 -7.89 -9.11 1.73
N VAL A 14 -6.91 -9.29 2.61
CA VAL A 14 -5.57 -8.70 2.45
C VAL A 14 -4.78 -9.51 1.42
N LEU A 15 -4.33 -8.85 0.36
CA LEU A 15 -3.48 -9.43 -0.68
C LEU A 15 -2.00 -9.21 -0.35
N VAL A 16 -1.63 -7.99 0.01
CA VAL A 16 -0.25 -7.61 0.37
C VAL A 16 -0.27 -6.79 1.64
N GLU A 17 0.65 -7.07 2.55
CA GLU A 17 0.89 -6.29 3.76
C GLU A 17 2.40 -5.98 3.85
N ARG A 18 2.74 -4.73 4.15
CA ARG A 18 4.09 -4.27 4.51
C ARG A 18 3.98 -3.49 5.80
N LEU A 19 4.71 -3.91 6.83
CA LEU A 19 4.71 -3.30 8.15
C LEU A 19 6.07 -2.67 8.38
N TYR A 20 6.13 -1.35 8.32
CA TYR A 20 7.38 -0.58 8.43
C TYR A 20 7.66 -0.19 9.90
N SER A 21 6.61 -0.05 10.72
CA SER A 21 6.77 0.19 12.15
C SER A 21 7.19 -1.09 12.88
N PRO A 22 8.29 -1.08 13.66
CA PRO A 22 8.70 -2.25 14.45
C PRO A 22 7.61 -2.71 15.43
N ALA A 23 6.83 -1.80 16.00
CA ALA A 23 5.75 -2.15 16.94
C ALA A 23 4.66 -3.00 16.26
N LEU A 24 4.31 -2.69 15.01
CA LEU A 24 3.34 -3.46 14.24
C LEU A 24 3.95 -4.75 13.68
N ALA A 25 5.18 -4.68 13.18
CA ALA A 25 5.88 -5.82 12.59
C ALA A 25 6.11 -6.95 13.61
N HIS A 26 6.55 -6.61 14.83
CA HIS A 26 6.84 -7.57 15.90
C HIS A 26 5.65 -7.86 16.82
N GLY A 27 4.49 -7.23 16.59
CA GLY A 27 3.27 -7.47 17.36
C GLY A 27 2.75 -8.90 17.23
N GLY A 28 1.93 -9.36 18.17
CA GLY A 28 1.29 -10.67 18.10
C GLY A 28 0.28 -10.76 16.95
N ALA A 29 -0.09 -11.98 16.54
CA ALA A 29 -1.12 -12.18 15.51
C ALA A 29 -2.46 -11.53 15.89
N GLN A 30 -2.81 -11.57 17.18
CA GLN A 30 -4.02 -10.96 17.73
C GLN A 30 -3.96 -9.42 17.66
N ASP A 31 -2.82 -8.82 18.00
CA ASP A 31 -2.64 -7.36 17.94
C ASP A 31 -2.74 -6.87 16.49
N ARG A 32 -2.12 -7.58 15.55
CA ARG A 32 -2.22 -7.26 14.12
C ARG A 32 -3.65 -7.40 13.59
N ALA A 33 -4.39 -8.41 14.05
CA ALA A 33 -5.79 -8.59 13.67
C ALA A 33 -6.67 -7.46 14.23
N MET A 34 -6.46 -7.08 15.49
CA MET A 34 -7.14 -5.95 16.11
C MET A 34 -6.84 -4.64 15.37
N TRP A 35 -5.57 -4.38 15.08
CA TRP A 35 -5.13 -3.20 14.33
C TRP A 35 -5.75 -3.14 12.93
N ARG A 36 -5.78 -4.25 12.19
CA ARG A 36 -6.46 -4.31 10.88
C ARG A 36 -7.95 -4.03 10.97
N SER A 37 -8.63 -4.54 12.01
CA SER A 37 -10.04 -4.25 12.24
C SER A 37 -10.28 -2.76 12.48
N GLN A 38 -9.43 -2.11 13.27
CA GLN A 38 -9.51 -0.67 13.51
C GLN A 38 -9.20 0.15 12.25
N LEU A 39 -8.22 -0.27 11.46
CA LEU A 39 -7.90 0.35 10.16
C LEU A 39 -9.10 0.28 9.21
N ALA A 40 -9.71 -0.89 9.07
CA ALA A 40 -10.87 -1.09 8.21
C ALA A 40 -12.05 -0.21 8.65
N ALA A 41 -12.35 -0.17 9.95
CA ALA A 41 -13.41 0.66 10.50
C ALA A 41 -13.16 2.17 10.27
N ALA A 42 -11.93 2.64 10.44
CA ALA A 42 -11.56 4.03 10.19
C ALA A 42 -11.70 4.41 8.71
N ALA A 43 -11.26 3.54 7.81
CA ALA A 43 -11.37 3.75 6.37
C ALA A 43 -12.83 3.70 5.89
N GLU A 44 -13.64 2.79 6.44
CA GLU A 44 -15.06 2.69 6.14
C GLU A 44 -15.80 3.97 6.56
N ALA A 45 -15.53 4.49 7.76
CA ALA A 45 -16.11 5.74 8.23
C ALA A 45 -15.73 6.94 7.36
N ALA A 46 -14.58 6.89 6.69
CA ALA A 46 -14.14 7.90 5.71
C ALA A 46 -14.68 7.67 4.29
N GLY A 47 -15.52 6.66 4.07
CA GLY A 47 -16.13 6.38 2.77
C GLY A 47 -15.20 5.65 1.78
N ALA A 48 -14.14 4.99 2.24
CA ALA A 48 -13.17 4.32 1.37
C ALA A 48 -13.80 3.28 0.41
N ALA A 49 -14.89 2.63 0.84
CA ALA A 49 -15.63 1.68 0.01
C ALA A 49 -16.32 2.33 -1.20
N ALA A 50 -16.67 3.61 -1.11
CA ALA A 50 -17.38 4.35 -2.17
C ALA A 50 -16.45 5.06 -3.16
N LEU A 51 -15.13 5.04 -2.93
CA LEU A 51 -14.15 5.69 -3.79
C LEU A 51 -14.22 5.16 -5.22
N ALA A 52 -14.32 6.08 -6.18
CA ALA A 52 -14.11 5.78 -7.59
C ALA A 52 -12.62 5.52 -7.87
N ASP A 53 -12.33 4.97 -9.05
CA ASP A 53 -10.95 4.63 -9.42
C ASP A 53 -10.03 5.85 -9.40
N GLY A 54 -8.94 5.78 -8.64
CA GLY A 54 -7.98 6.88 -8.47
C GLY A 54 -8.35 7.92 -7.41
N GLU A 55 -9.53 7.81 -6.78
CA GLU A 55 -9.89 8.67 -5.65
C GLU A 55 -9.25 8.21 -4.35
N GLU A 56 -9.12 9.17 -3.43
CA GLU A 56 -8.53 8.99 -2.11
C GLU A 56 -9.52 9.42 -1.02
N ALA A 57 -9.50 8.71 0.11
CA ALA A 57 -10.13 9.13 1.36
C ALA A 57 -9.08 9.21 2.46
N VAL A 58 -9.22 10.20 3.33
CA VAL A 58 -8.31 10.39 4.48
C VAL A 58 -9.07 10.10 5.77
N ALA A 59 -8.48 9.27 6.61
CA ALA A 59 -8.97 8.93 7.93
C ALA A 59 -7.85 9.04 8.98
N ARG A 60 -8.19 8.74 10.23
CA ARG A 60 -7.27 8.73 11.36
C ARG A 60 -7.34 7.39 12.07
N LEU A 61 -6.18 6.86 12.46
CA LEU A 61 -6.06 5.70 13.33
C LEU A 61 -5.18 6.09 14.52
N GLY A 62 -5.82 6.50 15.62
CA GLY A 62 -5.11 7.16 16.71
C GLY A 62 -4.48 8.47 16.22
N SER A 63 -3.16 8.60 16.38
CA SER A 63 -2.39 9.74 15.87
C SER A 63 -2.01 9.65 14.39
N ASP A 64 -2.07 8.45 13.81
CA ASP A 64 -1.60 8.22 12.44
C ASP A 64 -2.66 8.65 11.43
N ALA A 65 -2.19 9.21 10.32
CA ALA A 65 -2.99 9.43 9.14
C ALA A 65 -3.16 8.11 8.39
N VAL A 66 -4.36 7.87 7.90
CA VAL A 66 -4.68 6.76 7.01
C VAL A 66 -5.13 7.36 5.70
N VAL A 67 -4.44 7.03 4.61
CA VAL A 67 -4.89 7.37 3.26
C VAL A 67 -5.32 6.10 2.57
N ALA A 68 -6.61 6.02 2.27
CA ALA A 68 -7.18 4.98 1.43
C ALA A 68 -7.18 5.45 -0.02
N VAL A 69 -6.73 4.62 -0.96
CA VAL A 69 -6.76 4.95 -2.40
C VAL A 69 -7.27 3.77 -3.21
N ARG A 70 -8.16 4.03 -4.16
CA ARG A 70 -8.71 3.01 -5.07
C ARG A 70 -7.80 2.84 -6.29
N ALA A 71 -7.44 1.60 -6.59
CA ALA A 71 -6.72 1.23 -7.81
C ALA A 71 -7.43 0.05 -8.50
N GLY A 72 -8.22 0.35 -9.54
CA GLY A 72 -9.15 -0.60 -10.13
C GLY A 72 -10.17 -1.04 -9.10
N GLU A 73 -10.26 -2.34 -8.87
CA GLU A 73 -11.13 -2.92 -7.84
C GLU A 73 -10.44 -2.95 -6.46
N LEU A 74 -9.11 -2.85 -6.42
CA LEU A 74 -8.33 -2.97 -5.19
C LEU A 74 -8.38 -1.69 -4.36
N LEU A 75 -8.38 -1.85 -3.04
CA LEU A 75 -8.33 -0.76 -2.10
C LEU A 75 -7.00 -0.82 -1.33
N LEU A 76 -6.24 0.26 -1.37
CA LEU A 76 -4.95 0.36 -0.70
C LEU A 76 -5.10 1.26 0.52
N TYR A 77 -4.42 0.91 1.61
CA TYR A 77 -4.29 1.73 2.80
C TYR A 77 -2.82 2.02 3.06
N VAL A 78 -2.47 3.29 3.14
CA VAL A 78 -1.15 3.72 3.62
C VAL A 78 -1.34 4.44 4.93
N VAL A 79 -0.61 4.00 5.95
CA VAL A 79 -0.71 4.50 7.32
C VAL A 79 0.62 5.12 7.70
N GLY A 80 0.62 6.28 8.33
CA GLY A 80 1.84 6.91 8.81
C GLY A 80 1.59 8.11 9.70
N GLY A 81 2.61 8.48 10.47
CA GLY A 81 2.54 9.59 11.42
C GLY A 81 3.89 10.19 11.80
N GLY A 82 3.91 10.96 12.88
CA GLY A 82 5.10 11.64 13.39
C GLY A 82 5.54 12.82 12.52
N ALA A 83 6.81 12.83 12.10
CA ALA A 83 7.38 13.88 11.24
C ALA A 83 6.80 13.92 9.80
N PHE A 84 6.04 12.89 9.42
CA PHE A 84 5.38 12.83 8.12
C PHE A 84 3.99 13.43 8.28
N GLY A 85 3.75 14.55 7.59
CA GLY A 85 2.42 15.13 7.49
C GLY A 85 1.50 14.27 6.63
N GLU A 86 0.19 14.51 6.73
CA GLU A 86 -0.85 13.84 5.94
C GLU A 86 -0.55 13.84 4.44
N LEU A 87 0.03 14.94 3.93
CA LEU A 87 0.44 15.07 2.53
C LEU A 87 1.49 14.04 2.11
N ALA A 88 2.44 13.71 2.98
CA ALA A 88 3.47 12.73 2.67
C ALA A 88 2.92 11.30 2.66
N VAL A 89 1.95 11.01 3.53
CA VAL A 89 1.21 9.74 3.54
C VAL A 89 0.36 9.61 2.27
N ALA A 90 -0.27 10.70 1.85
CA ALA A 90 -1.05 10.73 0.61
C ALA A 90 -0.18 10.53 -0.64
N GLU A 91 1.01 11.14 -0.68
CA GLU A 91 1.96 10.93 -1.78
C GLU A 91 2.42 9.47 -1.86
N ALA A 92 2.70 8.85 -0.72
CA ALA A 92 3.04 7.42 -0.66
C ALA A 92 1.86 6.53 -1.12
N ALA A 93 0.62 6.87 -0.77
CA ALA A 93 -0.57 6.17 -1.25
C ALA A 93 -0.69 6.25 -2.78
N ARG A 94 -0.50 7.44 -3.36
CA ARG A 94 -0.47 7.60 -4.83
C ARG A 94 0.65 6.79 -5.48
N ALA A 95 1.86 6.82 -4.93
CA ALA A 95 2.98 6.03 -5.42
C ALA A 95 2.66 4.52 -5.39
N ALA A 96 2.06 4.03 -4.29
CA ALA A 96 1.60 2.65 -4.19
C ALA A 96 0.52 2.31 -5.22
N ALA A 97 -0.44 3.20 -5.48
CA ALA A 97 -1.44 3.01 -6.52
C ALA A 97 -0.82 2.95 -7.93
N VAL A 98 0.16 3.81 -8.22
CA VAL A 98 0.94 3.77 -9.47
C VAL A 98 1.67 2.44 -9.61
N ALA A 99 2.32 1.96 -8.54
CA ALA A 99 3.00 0.67 -8.51
C ALA A 99 2.05 -0.49 -8.81
N VAL A 100 0.88 -0.54 -8.15
CA VAL A 100 -0.15 -1.57 -8.39
C VAL A 100 -0.58 -1.59 -9.86
N ARG A 101 -0.91 -0.43 -10.43
CA ARG A 101 -1.32 -0.32 -11.84
C ARG A 101 -0.20 -0.74 -12.79
N ALA A 102 1.03 -0.32 -12.51
CA ALA A 102 2.19 -0.62 -13.33
C ALA A 102 2.56 -2.11 -13.31
N ALA A 103 2.40 -2.78 -12.16
CA ALA A 103 2.57 -4.22 -12.03
C ALA A 103 1.51 -5.01 -12.82
N CYS A 104 0.24 -4.60 -12.71
CA CYS A 104 -0.90 -5.27 -13.35
C CYS A 104 -0.94 -5.09 -14.88
N LYS A 105 -0.44 -3.96 -15.41
CA LYS A 105 -0.51 -3.56 -16.84
C LYS A 105 -1.93 -3.46 -17.44
N LYS A 106 -2.95 -3.71 -16.64
CA LYS A 106 -4.40 -3.66 -16.92
C LYS A 106 -5.07 -3.06 -15.68
N PRO A 107 -6.34 -2.62 -15.76
CA PRO A 107 -7.10 -2.23 -14.57
C PRO A 107 -6.95 -3.31 -13.47
N PRO A 108 -6.46 -2.96 -12.27
CA PRO A 108 -6.18 -3.96 -11.25
C PRO A 108 -7.47 -4.65 -10.79
N THR A 109 -7.44 -5.98 -10.77
CA THR A 109 -8.45 -6.86 -10.15
C THR A 109 -7.74 -7.80 -9.19
N GLU A 110 -8.48 -8.45 -8.30
CA GLU A 110 -7.91 -9.45 -7.38
C GLU A 110 -7.19 -10.57 -8.15
N ALA A 111 -7.84 -11.11 -9.19
CA ALA A 111 -7.26 -12.17 -10.01
C ALA A 111 -5.93 -11.77 -10.68
N ILE A 112 -5.87 -10.55 -11.25
CA ILE A 112 -4.65 -10.06 -11.91
C ILE A 112 -3.56 -9.78 -10.88
N ALA A 113 -3.91 -9.23 -9.72
CA ALA A 113 -2.94 -8.96 -8.66
C ALA A 113 -2.30 -10.25 -8.14
N LEU A 114 -3.09 -11.31 -7.96
CA LEU A 114 -2.60 -12.63 -7.61
C LEU A 114 -1.76 -13.27 -8.73
N GLU A 115 -2.19 -13.17 -9.99
CA GLU A 115 -1.41 -13.63 -11.15
C GLU A 115 -0.05 -12.95 -11.26
N LYS A 116 0.03 -11.67 -10.86
CA LYS A 116 1.25 -10.84 -10.91
C LYS A 116 1.88 -10.61 -9.54
N TYR A 117 1.58 -11.43 -8.53
CA TYR A 117 1.91 -11.16 -7.14
C TYR A 117 3.38 -10.80 -6.89
N ALA A 118 4.32 -11.61 -7.39
CA ALA A 118 5.75 -11.32 -7.22
C ALA A 118 6.15 -9.96 -7.83
N LYS A 119 5.61 -9.64 -9.01
CA LYS A 119 5.85 -8.37 -9.67
C LYS A 119 5.19 -7.21 -8.92
N LEU A 120 4.00 -7.42 -8.38
CA LEU A 120 3.33 -6.44 -7.53
C LEU A 120 4.20 -6.08 -6.32
N CYS A 121 4.70 -7.08 -5.60
CA CYS A 121 5.64 -6.88 -4.49
C CYS A 121 6.84 -6.03 -4.91
N PHE A 122 7.53 -6.40 -5.99
CA PHE A 122 8.69 -5.62 -6.43
C PHE A 122 8.36 -4.16 -6.77
N TYR A 123 7.21 -3.88 -7.39
CA TYR A 123 6.83 -2.49 -7.69
C TYR A 123 6.47 -1.71 -6.42
N LEU A 124 5.85 -2.35 -5.44
CA LEU A 124 5.55 -1.74 -4.16
C LEU A 124 6.83 -1.43 -3.37
N ASP A 125 7.81 -2.34 -3.40
CA ASP A 125 9.09 -2.17 -2.71
C ASP A 125 9.96 -1.09 -3.38
N GLU A 126 9.78 -0.84 -4.69
CA GLU A 126 10.37 0.31 -5.40
C GLU A 126 9.63 1.63 -5.13
N ALA A 127 8.32 1.57 -4.88
CA ALA A 127 7.53 2.76 -4.57
C ALA A 127 7.77 3.23 -3.13
N ILE A 128 7.87 2.29 -2.20
CA ILE A 128 8.06 2.54 -0.78
C ILE A 128 9.16 1.60 -0.29
N SER A 129 10.29 2.20 0.11
CA SER A 129 11.43 1.49 0.67
C SER A 129 11.09 0.79 2.00
N GLU A 130 11.94 -0.16 2.40
CA GLU A 130 11.87 -0.86 3.69
C GLU A 130 11.88 0.10 4.91
N ALA A 131 12.42 1.30 4.75
CA ALA A 131 12.38 2.35 5.77
C ALA A 131 11.02 3.08 5.83
N GLY A 132 10.00 2.65 5.08
CA GLY A 132 8.69 3.31 5.05
C GLY A 132 8.78 4.74 4.50
N LEU A 133 9.61 4.93 3.47
CA LEU A 133 9.78 6.19 2.74
C LEU A 133 9.37 5.99 1.28
N ALA A 134 8.54 6.88 0.76
CA ALA A 134 8.24 6.93 -0.67
C ALA A 134 9.53 7.27 -1.45
N ASP A 135 9.87 6.44 -2.43
CA ASP A 135 11.11 6.54 -3.21
C ASP A 135 10.81 6.87 -4.68
N ALA A 136 10.35 5.87 -5.45
CA ALA A 136 9.86 6.12 -6.81
C ALA A 136 8.38 6.55 -6.80
N LEU A 137 8.08 7.70 -7.41
CA LEU A 137 6.71 8.21 -7.53
C LEU A 137 6.06 7.87 -8.90
N ASP A 138 6.86 7.40 -9.86
CA ASP A 138 6.40 7.11 -11.22
C ASP A 138 6.75 5.68 -11.66
N ALA A 139 5.91 5.15 -12.56
CA ALA A 139 6.04 3.81 -13.08
C ALA A 139 7.33 3.58 -13.88
N HIS A 140 7.95 4.62 -14.46
CA HIS A 140 9.17 4.49 -15.24
C HIS A 140 10.36 4.17 -14.33
N ASN A 141 10.50 4.88 -13.22
CA ASN A 141 11.55 4.64 -12.23
C ASN A 141 11.37 3.28 -11.54
N MET A 142 10.15 2.92 -11.12
CA MET A 142 9.86 1.58 -10.56
C MET A 142 10.21 0.44 -11.55
N ARG A 143 9.91 0.62 -12.84
CA ARG A 143 10.26 -0.35 -13.91
C ARG A 143 11.75 -0.56 -14.06
N ARG A 144 12.57 0.46 -13.79
CA ARG A 144 14.02 0.37 -13.90
C ARG A 144 14.60 -0.38 -12.70
N GLY A 145 14.16 -0.05 -11.48
CA GLY A 145 14.61 -0.71 -10.26
C GLY A 145 14.27 -2.21 -10.24
N THR A 146 13.02 -2.56 -10.57
CA THR A 146 12.59 -3.98 -10.63
C THR A 146 13.43 -4.85 -11.58
N LYS A 147 13.92 -4.31 -12.71
CA LYS A 147 14.81 -5.05 -13.61
C LYS A 147 16.19 -5.31 -13.01
N MET A 148 16.71 -4.37 -12.22
CA MET A 148 17.99 -4.51 -11.53
C MET A 148 17.91 -5.52 -10.38
N ALA A 149 16.78 -5.57 -9.68
CA ALA A 149 16.53 -6.58 -8.64
C ALA A 149 16.55 -8.01 -9.22
N THR A 150 15.83 -8.24 -10.33
CA THR A 150 15.83 -9.56 -11.00
C THR A 150 17.16 -9.96 -11.62
N ALA A 151 18.03 -8.99 -11.94
CA ALA A 151 19.36 -9.27 -12.48
C ALA A 151 20.36 -9.75 -11.41
N LYS A 152 20.11 -9.46 -10.13
CA LYS A 152 20.98 -9.88 -9.01
C LYS A 152 20.78 -11.33 -8.56
N GLU A 153 19.65 -11.96 -8.90
CA GLU A 153 19.35 -13.36 -8.53
C GLU A 153 19.92 -14.41 -9.51
N VAL A 154 20.58 -13.99 -10.61
CA VAL A 154 21.11 -14.89 -11.66
C VAL A 154 22.65 -15.00 -11.61
N VAL A 155 23.27 -14.76 -10.45
CA VAL A 155 24.74 -14.90 -10.27
C VAL A 155 25.04 -15.77 -9.07
#